data_AF-A0A1F5FFD0-F1
#
_entry.id   AF-A0A1F5FFD0-F1
#
_cell.length_a   1.000
_cell.length_b   1.000
_cell.length_c   1.000
_cell.angle_alpha   90.00
_cell.angle_beta   90.00
_cell.angle_gamma   90.00
#
_symmetry.space_group_name_H-M   'P 1'
#
loop_
_entity.id
_entity.type
_entity.pdbx_description
1 polymer ?
#
loop_
_entity_poly.entity_id
_entity_poly.type
_entity_poly.pdbx_seq_one_letter_code
_entity_poly.pdbx_strand_id
1 'polypeptide(L)'
;MRLNDASLYYWDGESYDWSQILYWNVDHSPSGPGEAVNLDLSDGAGGFLAVDFHYNDAGWDWWAEVDQVVISDDSRADLLTEQFESSFPPGDWTVVNYQTYGWARNDSCYRTNYAGGSGYCADADSDWWYPQDTHLISPPVDCSGSTSVDLNFYASYNDIGGGDYFEVLLGVAEETETVTEDEFDDLSNWTAVDEGEYLDIQNTTWGEIKASF
;
A
#
# COMPACT_ATOMS: atom_id res chain seq x y z
N MET A 1 23.03 31.25 9.51
CA MET A 1 23.33 29.88 10.00
C MET A 1 23.36 29.02 8.76
N ARG A 2 24.47 28.35 8.46
CA ARG A 2 24.55 27.43 7.32
C ARG A 2 24.25 26.03 7.87
N LEU A 3 23.20 25.40 7.38
CA LEU A 3 23.01 23.97 7.52
C LEU A 3 24.01 23.33 6.55
N ASN A 4 25.11 22.82 7.10
CA ASN A 4 26.01 21.95 6.34
C ASN A 4 25.59 20.52 6.67
N ASP A 5 25.39 19.69 5.65
CA ASP A 5 25.11 18.26 5.78
C ASP A 5 23.81 17.89 6.52
N ALA A 6 22.70 18.60 6.24
CA ALA A 6 21.37 18.16 6.65
C ALA A 6 20.69 17.41 5.51
N SER A 7 20.44 16.11 5.70
CA SER A 7 19.53 15.35 4.84
C SER A 7 18.11 15.62 5.31
N LEU A 8 17.23 16.09 4.42
CA LEU A 8 15.82 16.27 4.71
C LEU A 8 15.09 15.21 3.90
N TYR A 9 14.56 14.22 4.60
CA TYR A 9 13.84 13.11 3.99
C TYR A 9 12.36 13.50 3.89
N TYR A 10 11.86 13.71 2.67
CA TYR A 10 10.44 13.88 2.40
C TYR A 10 9.96 12.75 1.52
N TRP A 11 8.79 12.25 1.87
CA TRP A 11 7.97 11.42 1.02
C TRP A 11 6.92 12.32 0.35
N ASP A 12 6.81 12.25 -0.98
CA ASP A 12 5.98 13.14 -1.80
C ASP A 12 4.49 12.77 -1.82
N GLY A 13 4.11 11.68 -1.14
CA GLY A 13 2.74 11.18 -1.15
C GLY A 13 2.48 10.10 -2.19
N GLU A 14 3.41 9.85 -3.12
CA GLU A 14 3.13 9.04 -4.32
C GLU A 14 4.30 8.11 -4.74
N SER A 15 5.53 8.38 -4.32
CA SER A 15 6.74 7.65 -4.72
C SER A 15 7.09 6.52 -3.76
N TYR A 16 7.18 5.31 -4.29
CA TYR A 16 7.49 4.08 -3.56
C TYR A 16 8.52 3.23 -4.33
N ASP A 17 9.45 2.63 -3.60
CA ASP A 17 10.26 1.50 -4.10
C ASP A 17 9.49 0.20 -3.84
N TRP A 18 9.04 -0.44 -4.93
CA TRP A 18 8.17 -1.62 -4.88
C TRP A 18 8.98 -2.91 -4.96
N SER A 19 8.75 -3.81 -4.00
CA SER A 19 9.35 -5.14 -3.96
C SER A 19 8.28 -6.23 -3.86
N GLN A 20 8.46 -7.32 -4.60
CA GLN A 20 7.56 -8.48 -4.53
C GLN A 20 7.80 -9.26 -3.24
N ILE A 21 6.75 -9.49 -2.44
CA ILE A 21 6.80 -10.22 -1.17
C ILE A 21 5.94 -11.50 -1.17
N LEU A 22 5.05 -11.66 -2.16
CA LEU A 22 4.30 -12.89 -2.40
C LEU A 22 4.14 -13.09 -3.91
N TYR A 23 4.18 -14.34 -4.37
CA TYR A 23 3.85 -14.70 -5.75
C TYR A 23 3.19 -16.07 -5.80
N TRP A 24 1.97 -16.11 -6.33
CA TRP A 24 1.19 -17.32 -6.58
C TRP A 24 0.90 -17.47 -8.06
N ASN A 25 1.13 -18.67 -8.56
CA ASN A 25 0.86 -19.09 -9.94
C ASN A 25 0.31 -20.53 -9.97
N VAL A 26 -0.40 -20.87 -8.90
CA VAL A 26 -1.15 -22.11 -8.68
C VAL A 26 -2.33 -21.80 -7.76
N ASP A 27 -3.32 -22.70 -7.73
CA ASP A 27 -4.48 -22.60 -6.84
C ASP A 27 -4.12 -22.37 -5.37
N HIS A 28 -4.78 -21.38 -4.76
CA HIS A 28 -4.81 -21.14 -3.31
C HIS A 28 -6.26 -20.96 -2.85
N SER A 29 -6.81 -21.99 -2.21
CA SER A 29 -8.21 -22.02 -1.76
C SER A 29 -9.25 -21.65 -2.84
N PRO A 30 -9.20 -22.22 -4.07
CA PRO A 30 -10.01 -21.77 -5.22
C PRO A 30 -11.53 -21.93 -5.06
N SER A 31 -11.99 -22.64 -4.02
CA SER A 31 -13.41 -22.82 -3.69
C SER A 31 -13.78 -22.25 -2.32
N GLY A 32 -12.86 -21.49 -1.71
CA GLY A 32 -12.95 -20.98 -0.36
C GLY A 32 -13.02 -22.05 0.75
N PRO A 33 -13.07 -21.62 2.03
CA PRO A 33 -12.74 -20.26 2.46
C PRO A 33 -11.27 -19.94 2.18
N GLY A 34 -10.93 -18.66 2.08
CA GLY A 34 -9.61 -18.19 1.69
C GLY A 34 -8.52 -18.70 2.62
N GLU A 35 -7.31 -18.81 2.08
CA GLU A 35 -6.11 -19.07 2.85
C GLU A 35 -5.74 -17.83 3.66
N ALA A 36 -5.44 -18.01 4.95
CA ALA A 36 -4.88 -16.95 5.78
C ALA A 36 -3.41 -16.73 5.40
N VAL A 37 -3.08 -15.49 5.04
CA VAL A 37 -1.73 -15.08 4.64
C VAL A 37 -1.16 -14.14 5.69
N ASN A 38 0.09 -14.36 6.07
CA ASN A 38 0.87 -13.51 6.97
C ASN A 38 2.23 -13.24 6.32
N LEU A 39 2.53 -11.96 6.05
CA LEU A 39 3.77 -11.52 5.41
C LEU A 39 4.48 -10.50 6.29
N ASP A 40 5.81 -10.57 6.28
CA ASP A 40 6.68 -9.61 6.95
C ASP A 40 6.83 -8.35 6.07
N LEU A 41 6.47 -7.19 6.62
CA LEU A 41 6.65 -5.87 6.00
C LEU A 41 7.73 -5.04 6.70
N SER A 42 8.58 -5.66 7.54
CA SER A 42 9.52 -4.92 8.39
C SER A 42 10.57 -4.11 7.62
N ASP A 43 10.75 -4.36 6.32
CA ASP A 43 11.56 -3.51 5.44
C ASP A 43 10.97 -2.10 5.28
N GLY A 44 9.66 -1.91 5.53
CA GLY A 44 8.99 -0.61 5.56
C GLY A 44 8.84 0.00 6.97
N ALA A 45 9.37 -0.64 8.01
CA ALA A 45 9.33 -0.09 9.36
C ALA A 45 10.19 1.17 9.49
N GLY A 46 9.78 2.11 10.35
CA GLY A 46 10.49 3.37 10.57
C GLY A 46 10.19 4.47 9.54
N GLY A 47 9.35 4.21 8.54
CA GLY A 47 8.92 5.18 7.54
C GLY A 47 7.45 5.02 7.15
N PHE A 48 7.13 5.35 5.89
CA PHE A 48 5.82 5.09 5.31
C PHE A 48 5.88 3.89 4.37
N LEU A 49 4.82 3.09 4.33
CA LEU A 49 4.69 1.97 3.39
C LEU A 49 3.29 1.91 2.77
N ALA A 50 3.16 1.12 1.71
CA ALA A 50 1.89 0.70 1.14
C ALA A 50 1.99 -0.77 0.68
N VAL A 51 0.84 -1.42 0.56
CA VAL A 51 0.74 -2.77 0.00
C VAL A 51 -0.06 -2.72 -1.30
N ASP A 52 0.35 -3.52 -2.27
CA ASP A 52 -0.32 -3.64 -3.57
C ASP A 52 -0.66 -5.11 -3.83
N PHE A 53 -1.95 -5.38 -4.00
CA PHE A 53 -2.46 -6.66 -4.48
C PHE A 53 -2.57 -6.60 -6.00
N HIS A 54 -1.71 -7.33 -6.69
CA HIS A 54 -1.69 -7.34 -8.15
C HIS A 54 -2.18 -8.68 -8.67
N TYR A 55 -3.16 -8.61 -9.57
CA TYR A 55 -3.63 -9.74 -10.36
C TYR A 55 -3.40 -9.48 -11.85
N ASN A 56 -2.78 -10.45 -12.51
CA ASN A 56 -2.53 -10.42 -13.94
C ASN A 56 -3.07 -11.71 -14.57
N ASP A 57 -3.94 -11.59 -15.58
CA ASP A 57 -4.43 -12.74 -16.32
C ASP A 57 -3.68 -12.99 -17.63
N ALA A 58 -3.50 -14.26 -17.96
CA ALA A 58 -3.02 -14.70 -19.28
C ALA A 58 -4.13 -15.40 -20.10
N GLY A 59 -5.32 -15.61 -19.53
CA GLY A 59 -6.41 -16.38 -20.12
C GLY A 59 -7.79 -16.12 -19.48
N TRP A 60 -8.81 -16.81 -19.99
CA TRP A 60 -10.20 -16.75 -19.50
C TRP A 60 -10.46 -17.85 -18.47
N ASP A 61 -11.33 -17.58 -17.48
CA ASP A 61 -11.80 -18.47 -16.39
C ASP A 61 -10.97 -18.49 -15.07
N TRP A 62 -10.70 -17.32 -14.46
CA TRP A 62 -9.77 -17.13 -13.32
C TRP A 62 -10.15 -15.96 -12.42
N TRP A 63 -9.75 -16.00 -11.15
CA TRP A 63 -9.98 -14.91 -10.21
C TRP A 63 -9.01 -14.89 -9.03
N ALA A 64 -8.82 -13.71 -8.47
CA ALA A 64 -8.22 -13.49 -7.16
C ALA A 64 -9.16 -12.68 -6.28
N GLU A 65 -9.36 -13.13 -5.05
CA GLU A 65 -10.14 -12.43 -4.03
C GLU A 65 -9.28 -12.17 -2.79
N VAL A 66 -9.46 -11.01 -2.17
CA VAL A 66 -8.77 -10.58 -0.95
C VAL A 66 -9.78 -10.03 0.05
N ASP A 67 -9.63 -10.40 1.31
CA ASP A 67 -10.46 -9.90 2.40
C ASP A 67 -9.70 -9.77 3.73
N GLN A 68 -10.27 -9.03 4.66
CA GLN A 68 -9.84 -8.84 6.04
C GLN A 68 -8.37 -8.39 6.16
N VAL A 69 -7.99 -7.39 5.37
CA VAL A 69 -6.63 -6.84 5.35
C VAL A 69 -6.35 -6.11 6.67
N VAL A 70 -5.25 -6.46 7.32
CA VAL A 70 -4.75 -5.83 8.53
C VAL A 70 -3.24 -5.64 8.42
N ILE A 71 -2.79 -4.40 8.58
CA ILE A 71 -1.36 -4.08 8.81
C ILE A 71 -1.20 -3.76 10.28
N SER A 72 -0.27 -4.43 10.96
CA SER A 72 -0.05 -4.29 12.40
C SER A 72 1.42 -4.16 12.77
N ASP A 73 1.73 -3.44 13.86
CA ASP A 73 3.10 -3.20 14.30
C ASP A 73 3.61 -4.16 15.39
N ASP A 74 4.82 -3.91 15.91
CA ASP A 74 5.45 -4.63 17.02
C ASP A 74 4.67 -4.50 18.34
N SER A 75 3.85 -3.45 18.49
CA SER A 75 2.94 -3.29 19.63
C SER A 75 1.62 -4.05 19.46
N ARG A 76 1.39 -4.65 18.29
CA ARG A 76 0.13 -5.27 17.84
C ARG A 76 -1.00 -4.25 17.70
N ALA A 77 -0.67 -2.98 17.43
CA ALA A 77 -1.67 -2.02 17.01
C ALA A 77 -2.01 -2.26 15.54
N ASP A 78 -3.30 -2.25 15.20
CA ASP A 78 -3.74 -2.28 13.81
C ASP A 78 -3.58 -0.87 13.23
N LEU A 79 -2.59 -0.71 12.35
CA LEU A 79 -2.29 0.55 11.67
C LEU A 79 -3.22 0.79 10.47
N LEU A 80 -3.67 -0.29 9.84
CA LEU A 80 -4.68 -0.29 8.79
C LEU A 80 -5.58 -1.51 8.93
N THR A 81 -6.89 -1.33 8.73
CA THR A 81 -7.87 -2.42 8.65
C THR A 81 -8.82 -2.17 7.49
N GLU A 82 -9.03 -3.18 6.64
CA GLU A 82 -10.03 -3.15 5.57
C GLU A 82 -10.79 -4.49 5.50
N GLN A 83 -12.11 -4.41 5.31
CA GLN A 83 -13.01 -5.57 5.24
C GLN A 83 -13.90 -5.53 3.97
N PHE A 84 -13.73 -4.52 3.12
CA PHE A 84 -14.41 -4.31 1.84
C PHE A 84 -15.95 -4.22 1.90
N GLU A 85 -16.52 -4.03 3.10
CA GLU A 85 -17.96 -3.97 3.33
C GLU A 85 -18.63 -2.65 2.88
N SER A 86 -17.84 -1.68 2.43
CA SER A 86 -18.29 -0.35 2.05
C SER A 86 -18.31 -0.13 0.53
N SER A 87 -18.26 1.13 0.08
CA SER A 87 -18.08 1.44 -1.35
C SER A 87 -16.71 0.97 -1.85
N PHE A 88 -16.60 0.68 -3.14
CA PHE A 88 -15.37 0.22 -3.76
C PHE A 88 -14.84 1.21 -4.82
N PRO A 89 -13.53 1.53 -4.84
CA PRO A 89 -12.55 1.15 -3.83
C PRO A 89 -12.89 1.75 -2.45
N PRO A 90 -12.49 1.09 -1.35
CA PRO A 90 -12.66 1.66 -0.02
C PRO A 90 -11.82 2.93 0.12
N GLY A 91 -12.36 3.99 0.76
CA GLY A 91 -11.60 5.18 1.14
C GLY A 91 -10.47 5.61 0.18
N ASP A 92 -9.28 5.80 0.74
CA ASP A 92 -8.07 6.23 0.03
C ASP A 92 -7.34 5.08 -0.69
N TRP A 93 -7.98 3.92 -0.87
CA TRP A 93 -7.43 2.85 -1.70
C TRP A 93 -7.49 3.23 -3.17
N THR A 94 -6.47 2.83 -3.91
CA THR A 94 -6.36 3.12 -5.34
C THR A 94 -6.44 1.83 -6.15
N VAL A 95 -7.26 1.84 -7.20
CA VAL A 95 -7.27 0.79 -8.22
C VAL A 95 -6.56 1.32 -9.45
N VAL A 96 -5.48 0.65 -9.88
CA VAL A 96 -4.79 0.95 -11.13
C VAL A 96 -5.00 -0.22 -12.09
N ASN A 97 -5.53 0.08 -13.27
CA ASN A 97 -5.80 -0.93 -14.30
C ASN A 97 -5.03 -0.59 -15.57
N TYR A 98 -4.28 -1.57 -16.07
CA TYR A 98 -3.59 -1.46 -17.35
C TYR A 98 -4.40 -2.08 -18.50
N GLN A 99 -5.54 -2.70 -18.18
CA GLN A 99 -6.50 -3.25 -19.13
C GLN A 99 -7.89 -2.59 -19.01
N THR A 100 -8.95 -3.30 -19.39
CA THR A 100 -10.31 -2.72 -19.51
C THR A 100 -11.02 -2.63 -18.16
N TYR A 101 -10.77 -3.59 -17.28
CA TYR A 101 -11.40 -3.74 -15.97
C TYR A 101 -10.34 -4.08 -14.93
N GLY A 102 -10.73 -4.16 -13.66
CA GLY A 102 -9.82 -4.40 -12.56
C GLY A 102 -10.51 -4.85 -11.29
N TRP A 103 -9.78 -4.80 -10.18
CA TRP A 103 -10.31 -5.01 -8.84
C TRP A 103 -11.62 -4.27 -8.65
N ALA A 104 -12.61 -5.00 -8.18
CA ALA A 104 -13.91 -4.51 -7.79
C ALA A 104 -14.34 -5.19 -6.50
N ARG A 105 -15.55 -4.88 -6.03
CA ARG A 105 -16.20 -5.67 -5.01
C ARG A 105 -16.87 -6.87 -5.66
N ASN A 106 -16.76 -8.06 -5.05
CA ASN A 106 -17.25 -9.33 -5.59
C ASN A 106 -18.71 -9.33 -6.08
N ASP A 107 -19.60 -8.52 -5.49
CA ASP A 107 -20.98 -8.42 -5.93
C ASP A 107 -21.17 -7.76 -7.30
N SER A 108 -20.16 -7.03 -7.79
CA SER A 108 -20.11 -6.49 -9.15
C SER A 108 -19.90 -7.59 -10.21
N CYS A 109 -19.27 -8.70 -9.81
CA CYS A 109 -19.05 -9.91 -10.60
C CYS A 109 -20.06 -11.02 -10.27
N TYR A 110 -21.01 -10.76 -9.37
CA TYR A 110 -21.95 -11.76 -8.83
C TYR A 110 -21.25 -12.96 -8.18
N ARG A 111 -20.06 -12.75 -7.63
CA ARG A 111 -19.24 -13.76 -6.93
C ARG A 111 -19.63 -13.88 -5.46
N THR A 112 -19.41 -15.08 -4.93
CA THR A 112 -19.42 -15.30 -3.47
C THR A 112 -18.07 -14.88 -2.92
N ASN A 113 -18.01 -14.35 -1.70
CA ASN A 113 -16.73 -14.13 -1.01
C ASN A 113 -16.09 -15.49 -0.67
N TYR A 114 -15.19 -15.97 -1.53
CA TYR A 114 -14.33 -17.12 -1.34
C TYR A 114 -13.09 -16.81 -0.51
N ALA A 115 -12.62 -15.55 -0.46
CA ALA A 115 -11.56 -15.12 0.46
C ALA A 115 -11.92 -15.37 1.94
N GLY A 116 -13.19 -15.60 2.25
CA GLY A 116 -13.66 -16.01 3.58
C GLY A 116 -14.35 -14.86 4.29
N GLY A 117 -15.08 -15.18 5.37
CA GLY A 117 -15.92 -14.19 6.04
C GLY A 117 -17.37 -14.21 5.56
N SER A 118 -18.12 -13.18 5.96
CA SER A 118 -19.52 -12.98 5.58
C SER A 118 -19.67 -11.58 5.03
N GLY A 119 -20.17 -11.44 3.79
CA GLY A 119 -20.34 -10.13 3.17
C GLY A 119 -19.56 -10.02 1.88
N TYR A 120 -18.85 -8.92 1.72
CA TYR A 120 -18.16 -8.53 0.50
C TYR A 120 -16.65 -8.78 0.62
N CYS A 121 -15.96 -8.85 -0.51
CA CYS A 121 -14.50 -8.88 -0.61
C CYS A 121 -14.04 -8.09 -1.83
N ALA A 122 -12.74 -7.80 -1.91
CA ALA A 122 -12.12 -7.37 -3.15
C ALA A 122 -11.98 -8.57 -4.10
N ASP A 123 -12.31 -8.38 -5.38
CA ASP A 123 -12.39 -9.41 -6.40
C ASP A 123 -11.86 -8.88 -7.73
N ALA A 124 -10.87 -9.58 -8.29
CA ALA A 124 -10.41 -9.41 -9.65
C ALA A 124 -10.74 -10.70 -10.41
N ASP A 125 -11.73 -10.62 -11.31
CA ASP A 125 -12.39 -11.78 -11.90
C ASP A 125 -12.39 -11.73 -13.44
N SER A 126 -11.59 -12.61 -14.04
CA SER A 126 -11.47 -12.74 -15.49
C SER A 126 -12.58 -13.55 -16.15
N ASP A 127 -13.36 -14.35 -15.40
CA ASP A 127 -14.59 -14.99 -15.91
C ASP A 127 -15.59 -13.90 -16.30
N TRP A 128 -15.57 -12.78 -15.55
CA TRP A 128 -16.47 -11.68 -15.74
C TRP A 128 -15.89 -10.59 -16.65
N TRP A 129 -14.60 -10.30 -16.50
CA TRP A 129 -13.93 -9.24 -17.21
C TRP A 129 -12.52 -9.63 -17.65
N TYR A 130 -12.29 -9.74 -18.96
CA TYR A 130 -11.00 -10.11 -19.52
C TYR A 130 -10.56 -9.09 -20.59
N PRO A 131 -9.25 -8.81 -20.75
CA PRO A 131 -8.11 -9.22 -19.91
C PRO A 131 -7.92 -8.34 -18.66
N GLN A 132 -7.11 -8.81 -17.72
CA GLN A 132 -6.81 -8.21 -16.42
C GLN A 132 -5.31 -7.99 -16.23
N ASP A 133 -4.98 -6.80 -15.77
CA ASP A 133 -3.67 -6.38 -15.26
C ASP A 133 -4.01 -5.24 -14.30
N THR A 134 -4.22 -5.60 -13.03
CA THR A 134 -4.92 -4.76 -12.06
C THR A 134 -4.29 -4.80 -10.69
N HIS A 135 -4.11 -3.62 -10.13
CA HIS A 135 -3.49 -3.35 -8.85
C HIS A 135 -4.51 -2.76 -7.89
N LEU A 136 -4.54 -3.26 -6.66
CA LEU A 136 -5.31 -2.69 -5.55
C LEU A 136 -4.32 -2.26 -4.47
N ILE A 137 -4.11 -0.96 -4.41
CA ILE A 137 -3.06 -0.32 -3.62
C ILE A 137 -3.69 0.28 -2.37
N SER A 138 -3.13 -0.04 -1.21
CA SER A 138 -3.56 0.54 0.07
C SER A 138 -3.25 2.03 0.14
N PRO A 139 -3.93 2.77 1.02
CA PRO A 139 -3.43 4.06 1.47
C PRO A 139 -2.02 3.92 2.07
N PRO A 140 -1.28 5.03 2.14
CA PRO A 140 -0.02 5.10 2.88
C PRO A 140 -0.24 4.79 4.37
N VAL A 141 0.64 3.98 4.95
CA VAL A 141 0.62 3.62 6.37
C VAL A 141 1.86 4.21 7.04
N ASP A 142 1.65 5.00 8.09
CA ASP A 142 2.73 5.54 8.93
C ASP A 142 3.23 4.46 9.90
N CYS A 143 4.46 4.03 9.67
CA CYS A 143 5.18 3.04 10.47
C CYS A 143 6.41 3.66 11.16
N SER A 144 6.50 5.00 11.25
CA SER A 144 7.66 5.73 11.78
C SER A 144 7.99 5.39 13.24
N GLY A 145 6.99 4.95 14.02
CA GLY A 145 7.15 4.50 15.40
C GLY A 145 7.42 3.01 15.57
N SER A 146 7.40 2.23 14.49
CA SER A 146 7.39 0.77 14.53
C SER A 146 8.77 0.19 14.25
N THR A 147 9.09 -0.95 14.85
CA THR A 147 10.34 -1.69 14.59
C THR A 147 10.16 -3.00 13.83
N SER A 148 8.92 -3.48 13.73
CA SER A 148 8.51 -4.55 12.83
C SER A 148 7.06 -4.34 12.42
N VAL A 149 6.71 -4.75 11.20
CA VAL A 149 5.35 -4.59 10.67
C VAL A 149 4.94 -5.90 9.99
N ASP A 150 3.72 -6.35 10.23
CA ASP A 150 3.14 -7.55 9.63
C ASP A 150 1.91 -7.19 8.80
N LEU A 151 1.76 -7.81 7.63
CA LEU A 151 0.52 -7.86 6.86
C LEU A 151 -0.20 -9.17 7.12
N ASN A 152 -1.51 -9.08 7.41
CA ASN A 152 -2.41 -10.23 7.52
C ASN A 152 -3.62 -10.00 6.61
N PHE A 153 -4.03 -11.03 5.89
CA PHE A 153 -5.26 -11.02 5.09
C PHE A 153 -5.71 -12.46 4.81
N TYR A 154 -6.90 -12.62 4.24
CA TYR A 154 -7.30 -13.87 3.63
C TYR A 154 -7.41 -13.70 2.12
N ALA A 155 -7.01 -14.73 1.37
CA ALA A 155 -7.14 -14.72 -0.08
C ALA A 155 -7.60 -16.06 -0.66
N SER A 156 -8.33 -15.96 -1.76
CA SER A 156 -8.68 -17.09 -2.62
C SER A 156 -8.21 -16.77 -4.02
N TYR A 157 -7.35 -17.61 -4.57
CA TYR A 157 -6.84 -17.49 -5.94
C TYR A 157 -7.05 -18.82 -6.66
N ASN A 158 -7.61 -18.73 -7.88
CA ASN A 158 -7.94 -19.90 -8.68
C ASN A 158 -7.20 -19.85 -10.02
N ASP A 159 -6.34 -20.86 -10.22
CA ASP A 159 -5.53 -21.11 -11.40
C ASP A 159 -6.04 -22.32 -12.22
N ILE A 160 -6.74 -22.06 -13.33
CA ILE A 160 -7.32 -23.12 -14.20
C ILE A 160 -6.43 -23.45 -15.42
N GLY A 161 -5.22 -22.89 -15.55
CA GLY A 161 -4.40 -22.96 -16.76
C GLY A 161 -2.93 -22.61 -16.52
N GLY A 162 -2.34 -21.66 -17.25
CA GLY A 162 -1.05 -21.15 -16.80
C GLY A 162 -0.63 -19.86 -17.48
N GLY A 163 0.09 -19.03 -16.75
CA GLY A 163 0.72 -17.79 -17.23
C GLY A 163 0.19 -16.52 -16.55
N ASP A 164 -0.89 -16.64 -15.81
CA ASP A 164 -1.42 -15.65 -14.86
C ASP A 164 -0.74 -15.78 -13.49
N TYR A 165 -1.00 -14.81 -12.63
CA TYR A 165 -0.51 -14.83 -11.25
C TYR A 165 -1.29 -13.85 -10.36
N PHE A 166 -1.24 -14.14 -9.07
CA PHE A 166 -1.55 -13.19 -8.00
C PHE A 166 -0.27 -12.92 -7.22
N GLU A 167 0.04 -11.65 -6.99
CA GLU A 167 1.20 -11.24 -6.21
C GLU A 167 0.86 -10.12 -5.22
N VAL A 168 1.71 -10.00 -4.21
CA VAL A 168 1.67 -8.88 -3.26
C VAL A 168 3.00 -8.16 -3.31
N LEU A 169 2.94 -6.85 -3.47
CA LEU A 169 4.11 -5.97 -3.43
C LEU A 169 4.09 -5.10 -2.17
N LEU A 170 5.26 -4.87 -1.61
CA LEU A 170 5.53 -3.89 -0.57
C LEU A 170 6.16 -2.66 -1.23
N GLY A 171 5.50 -1.52 -1.10
CA GLY A 171 6.03 -0.22 -1.45
C GLY A 171 6.59 0.44 -0.21
N VAL A 172 7.90 0.70 -0.17
CA VAL A 172 8.51 1.53 0.88
C VAL A 172 8.66 2.94 0.32
N ALA A 173 8.19 3.93 1.06
CA ALA A 173 8.27 5.32 0.66
C ALA A 173 9.71 5.68 0.27
N GLU A 174 9.91 6.18 -0.94
CA GLU A 174 11.21 6.73 -1.30
C GLU A 174 11.40 8.02 -0.51
N GLU A 175 12.36 8.00 0.42
CA GLU A 175 12.79 9.20 1.10
C GLU A 175 13.88 9.88 0.26
N THR A 176 13.55 10.92 -0.51
CA THR A 176 14.58 11.68 -1.22
C THR A 176 14.38 13.19 -1.11
N GLU A 177 15.33 13.86 -0.46
CA GLU A 177 16.30 14.73 -1.13
C GLU A 177 17.49 15.06 -0.22
N THR A 178 18.69 15.13 -0.79
CA THR A 178 19.82 15.84 -0.18
C THR A 178 19.76 17.26 -0.68
N VAL A 179 19.42 18.23 0.18
CA VAL A 179 19.55 19.65 -0.16
C VAL A 179 21.04 20.00 -0.20
N THR A 180 21.67 19.84 -1.36
CA THR A 180 23.06 20.26 -1.57
C THR A 180 23.08 21.73 -1.98
N GLU A 181 23.10 22.60 -0.97
CA GLU A 181 23.24 24.07 -1.04
C GLU A 181 22.08 24.89 -1.63
N ASP A 182 21.68 25.92 -0.86
CA ASP A 182 21.19 27.24 -1.32
C ASP A 182 19.84 27.38 -2.05
N GLU A 183 18.80 26.62 -1.70
CA GLU A 183 17.42 27.00 -2.09
C GLU A 183 16.70 27.94 -1.11
N PHE A 184 17.30 28.25 0.04
CA PHE A 184 16.72 29.18 1.02
C PHE A 184 17.03 30.67 0.74
N ASP A 185 17.83 30.98 -0.28
CA ASP A 185 18.25 32.36 -0.58
C ASP A 185 17.14 33.24 -1.20
N ASP A 186 15.96 32.69 -1.51
CA ASP A 186 14.82 33.44 -2.10
C ASP A 186 13.50 33.36 -1.29
N LEU A 187 13.58 32.95 -0.02
CA LEU A 187 12.41 32.72 0.83
C LEU A 187 12.08 33.94 1.72
N SER A 188 11.62 35.02 1.07
CA SER A 188 11.18 36.28 1.70
C SER A 188 10.09 36.19 2.79
N ASN A 189 9.55 34.99 3.06
CA ASN A 189 8.42 34.76 3.96
C ASN A 189 8.69 33.76 5.09
N TRP A 190 9.93 33.29 5.26
CA TRP A 190 10.27 32.32 6.31
C TRP A 190 11.02 33.00 7.46
N THR A 191 10.56 32.76 8.69
CA THR A 191 11.25 33.17 9.92
C THR A 191 11.77 31.93 10.64
N ALA A 192 13.09 31.78 10.70
CA ALA A 192 13.71 30.79 11.57
C ALA A 192 13.71 31.30 13.02
N VAL A 193 13.24 30.47 13.96
CA VAL A 193 13.36 30.73 15.40
C VAL A 193 14.35 29.71 15.98
N ASP A 194 15.44 30.22 16.54
CA ASP A 194 16.46 29.44 17.23
C ASP A 194 16.02 29.21 18.68
N GLU A 195 15.58 28.00 19.01
CA GLU A 195 15.21 27.60 20.39
C GLU A 195 16.32 26.80 21.09
N GLY A 196 17.54 26.80 20.55
CA GLY A 196 18.73 26.21 21.16
C GLY A 196 18.91 24.70 20.89
N GLU A 197 17.91 23.86 21.15
CA GLU A 197 17.97 22.39 20.94
C GLU A 197 17.18 21.92 19.70
N TYR A 198 16.30 22.77 19.18
CA TYR A 198 15.48 22.54 17.98
C TYR A 198 15.46 23.79 17.10
N LEU A 199 15.30 23.59 15.79
CA LEU A 199 14.94 24.67 14.87
C LEU A 199 13.52 24.39 14.36
N ASP A 200 12.54 25.14 14.87
CA ASP A 200 11.18 25.08 14.35
C ASP A 200 11.11 25.95 13.09
N ILE A 201 10.87 25.31 11.94
CA ILE A 201 10.61 26.00 10.69
C ILE A 201 9.12 25.84 10.34
N GLN A 202 8.35 26.93 10.47
CA GLN A 202 6.92 26.94 10.15
C GLN A 202 6.67 27.61 8.79
N ASN A 203 5.92 26.93 7.90
CA ASN A 203 5.37 27.53 6.69
C ASN A 203 3.85 27.65 6.82
N THR A 204 3.33 28.87 6.71
CA THR A 204 1.89 29.18 6.89
C THR A 204 0.95 28.57 5.84
N THR A 205 1.49 27.87 4.84
CA THR A 205 0.74 27.29 3.72
C THR A 205 0.92 25.78 3.59
N TRP A 206 2.06 25.23 4.04
CA TRP A 206 2.48 23.84 3.77
C TRP A 206 2.65 22.95 5.02
N GLY A 207 2.41 23.48 6.23
CA GLY A 207 2.48 22.69 7.47
C GLY A 207 3.80 22.86 8.25
N GLU A 208 4.02 22.02 9.25
CA GLU A 208 5.19 22.04 10.15
C GLU A 208 6.29 21.08 9.67
N ILE A 209 7.54 21.55 9.58
CA ILE A 209 8.72 20.69 9.44
C ILE A 209 9.45 20.71 10.78
N LYS A 210 9.54 19.55 11.43
CA LYS A 210 10.38 19.37 12.63
C LYS A 210 11.74 18.83 12.21
N ALA A 211 12.75 19.68 12.27
CA ALA A 211 14.14 19.26 12.14
C ALA A 211 14.74 19.09 13.54
N SER A 212 15.10 17.87 13.91
CA SER A 212 15.96 17.58 15.07
C SER A 212 17.41 17.45 14.60
N PHE A 213 18.34 18.01 15.38
CA PHE A 213 19.78 17.78 15.22
C PHE A 213 20.23 16.54 16.00
#